data_AF-A0AA37WNR6-F1
#
_entry.id   AF-A0AA37WNR6-F1
#
_cell.length_a   1.000
_cell.length_b   1.000
_cell.length_c   1.000
_cell.angle_alpha   90.00
_cell.angle_beta   90.00
_cell.angle_gamma   90.00
#
_symmetry.space_group_name_H-M   'P 1'
#
loop_
_entity.id
_entity.type
_entity.pdbx_description
1 polymer ?
#
loop_
_entity_poly.entity_id
_entity_poly.type
_entity_poly.pdbx_seq_one_letter_code
_entity_poly.pdbx_strand_id
1 'polypeptide(L)'
;MTTKVLATAGYRYGGKGEINEKNLNEQVKKLVEQLRQEEFDTPDDEHTQVFITRPDDMSLTGYVDGLLKLEHLTDFSIQPLYCCADTADEMHCFFEQFIQQTLKYEMLTSWSGSHHVLSLPGKEFRIYPAN
;
A
#
# COMPACT_ATOMS: atom_id res chain seq x y z
N MET A 1 20.62 4.83 21.87
CA MET A 1 19.25 5.26 21.51
C MET A 1 18.72 4.28 20.49
N THR A 2 17.76 3.45 20.86
CA THR A 2 17.13 2.48 19.95
C THR A 2 16.21 3.23 19.02
N THR A 3 16.36 3.05 17.70
CA THR A 3 15.53 3.75 16.72
C THR A 3 14.14 3.11 16.77
N LYS A 4 13.08 3.91 16.96
CA LYS A 4 11.71 3.40 17.04
C LYS A 4 11.28 2.85 15.68
N VAL A 5 10.87 1.59 15.64
CA VAL A 5 10.24 0.98 14.46
C VAL A 5 8.82 1.52 14.35
N LEU A 6 8.48 2.06 13.18
CA LEU A 6 7.16 2.61 12.85
C LEU A 6 6.29 1.56 12.14
N ALA A 7 6.90 0.76 11.27
CA ALA A 7 6.22 -0.29 10.52
C ALA A 7 7.25 -1.33 10.03
N THR A 8 6.75 -2.49 9.60
CA THR A 8 7.49 -3.43 8.77
C THR A 8 6.87 -3.42 7.39
N ALA A 9 7.66 -3.31 6.34
CA ALA A 9 7.17 -3.40 4.98
C ALA A 9 7.86 -4.53 4.23
N GLY A 10 7.21 -5.03 3.18
CA GLY A 10 7.84 -5.97 2.28
C GLY A 10 7.02 -6.27 1.04
N TYR A 11 7.55 -7.20 0.26
CA TYR A 11 6.96 -7.66 -0.98
C TYR A 11 6.42 -9.08 -0.79
N ARG A 12 5.41 -9.47 -1.57
CA ARG A 12 4.85 -10.82 -1.52
C ARG A 12 5.91 -11.92 -1.65
N TYR A 13 6.87 -11.75 -2.56
CA TYR A 13 7.91 -12.76 -2.87
C TYR A 13 9.24 -12.58 -2.12
N GLY A 14 9.34 -11.64 -1.16
CA GLY A 14 10.56 -11.49 -0.35
C GLY A 14 10.77 -10.07 0.18
N GLY A 15 11.92 -9.86 0.85
CA GLY A 15 12.37 -8.55 1.31
C GLY A 15 11.44 -7.91 2.35
N LYS A 16 11.53 -8.35 3.61
CA LYS A 16 10.93 -7.61 4.75
C LYS A 16 11.96 -6.65 5.33
N GLY A 17 11.58 -5.39 5.46
CA GLY A 17 12.41 -4.33 6.01
C GLY A 17 11.67 -3.54 7.11
N GLU A 18 12.40 -3.18 8.16
CA GLU A 18 11.89 -2.27 9.18
C GLU A 18 11.93 -0.83 8.69
N ILE A 19 10.81 -0.14 8.85
CA ILE A 19 10.69 1.29 8.60
C ILE A 19 10.77 2.03 9.94
N ASN A 20 11.61 3.05 9.99
CA ASN A 20 11.76 3.97 11.09
C ASN A 20 11.89 5.42 10.56
N GLU A 21 11.94 6.39 11.47
CA GLU A 21 11.98 7.82 11.11
C GLU A 21 13.15 8.20 10.19
N LYS A 22 14.27 7.47 10.24
CA LYS A 22 15.47 7.79 9.46
C LYS A 22 15.42 7.28 8.02
N ASN A 23 14.68 6.20 7.78
CA ASN A 23 14.60 5.56 6.47
C ASN A 23 13.20 5.62 5.85
N LEU A 24 12.22 6.25 6.50
CA LEU A 24 10.82 6.32 6.07
C LEU A 24 10.66 6.66 4.59
N ASN A 25 11.14 7.83 4.19
CA ASN A 25 10.95 8.32 2.83
C ASN A 25 11.65 7.41 1.79
N GLU A 26 12.88 6.97 2.08
CA GLU A 26 13.63 6.06 1.20
C GLU A 26 12.91 4.70 1.03
N GLN A 27 12.39 4.14 2.12
CA GLN A 27 11.68 2.87 2.10
C GLN A 27 10.35 3.01 1.36
N VAL A 28 9.56 4.06 1.61
CA VAL A 28 8.31 4.29 0.89
C VAL A 28 8.56 4.47 -0.60
N LYS A 29 9.57 5.25 -0.99
CA LYS A 29 9.98 5.41 -2.39
C LYS A 29 10.32 4.07 -3.04
N LYS A 30 11.09 3.21 -2.37
CA LYS A 30 11.42 1.86 -2.84
C LYS A 30 10.18 1.00 -3.05
N LEU A 31 9.19 1.07 -2.15
CA LEU A 31 7.94 0.32 -2.30
C LEU A 31 7.18 0.76 -3.55
N VAL A 32 7.02 2.07 -3.76
CA VAL A 32 6.33 2.62 -4.93
C VAL A 32 7.09 2.31 -6.23
N GLU A 33 8.42 2.40 -6.23
CA GLU A 33 9.24 2.05 -7.40
C GLU A 33 9.10 0.58 -7.78
N GLN A 34 9.05 -0.33 -6.81
CA GLN A 34 8.87 -1.76 -7.07
C GLN A 34 7.53 -2.05 -7.76
N LEU A 35 6.44 -1.47 -7.26
CA LEU A 35 5.13 -1.56 -7.91
C LEU A 35 5.14 -1.08 -9.37
N ARG A 36 6.02 -0.14 -9.71
CA ARG A 36 6.11 0.43 -11.06
C ARG A 36 7.06 -0.32 -11.99
N GLN A 37 8.04 -1.04 -11.45
CA GLN A 37 9.13 -1.66 -12.22
C GLN A 37 8.92 -3.15 -12.46
N GLU A 38 8.04 -3.81 -11.72
CA GLU A 38 7.89 -5.27 -11.84
C GLU A 38 7.36 -5.65 -13.24
N GLU A 39 8.09 -6.55 -13.90
CA GLU A 39 7.76 -7.15 -15.19
C GLU A 39 7.63 -8.66 -14.94
N PHE A 40 6.46 -9.23 -15.25
CA PHE A 40 6.23 -10.67 -15.12
C PHE A 40 6.06 -11.29 -16.51
N ASP A 41 6.77 -12.39 -16.74
CA ASP A 41 6.66 -13.17 -17.98
C ASP A 41 5.32 -13.92 -18.10
N THR A 42 4.62 -14.14 -16.98
CA THR A 42 3.28 -14.74 -16.93
C THR A 42 2.37 -13.94 -16.00
N PRO A 43 1.17 -13.56 -16.46
CA PRO A 43 0.16 -12.99 -15.59
C PRO A 43 -0.29 -14.08 -14.61
N ASP A 44 0.06 -13.95 -13.34
CA ASP A 44 -0.61 -14.66 -12.26
C ASP A 44 -1.58 -13.68 -11.61
N ASP A 45 -2.82 -14.12 -11.38
CA ASP A 45 -3.92 -13.35 -10.79
C ASP A 45 -3.61 -12.93 -9.34
N GLU A 46 -2.51 -13.46 -8.79
CA GLU A 46 -1.92 -13.13 -7.52
C GLU A 46 -1.00 -11.89 -7.60
N HIS A 47 -1.56 -10.78 -8.09
CA HIS A 47 -0.88 -9.51 -8.38
C HIS A 47 0.15 -9.11 -7.33
N THR A 48 1.26 -8.55 -7.80
CA THR A 48 2.27 -7.87 -6.99
C THR A 48 1.63 -6.97 -5.95
N GLN A 49 2.08 -7.20 -4.72
CA GLN A 49 1.65 -6.50 -3.54
C GLN A 49 2.89 -6.07 -2.77
N VAL A 50 2.93 -4.78 -2.47
CA VAL A 50 3.67 -4.29 -1.32
C VAL A 50 2.72 -4.31 -0.13
N PHE A 51 3.20 -4.72 1.02
CA PHE A 51 2.45 -4.59 2.28
C PHE A 51 3.27 -3.79 3.28
N ILE A 52 2.56 -3.03 4.09
CA ILE A 52 3.09 -2.27 5.22
C ILE A 52 2.27 -2.66 6.42
N THR A 53 2.90 -3.24 7.43
CA THR A 53 2.26 -3.66 8.68
C THR A 53 2.76 -2.81 9.83
N ARG A 54 1.84 -2.22 10.57
CA ARG A 54 2.16 -1.45 11.78
C ARG A 54 2.12 -2.34 13.03
N PRO A 55 2.72 -1.89 14.15
CA PRO A 55 2.67 -2.61 15.42
C PRO A 55 1.27 -2.80 16.02
N ASP A 56 0.27 -2.07 15.52
CA ASP A 56 -1.14 -2.16 15.95
C ASP A 56 -1.97 -3.11 15.07
N ASP A 57 -1.32 -4.06 14.39
CA ASP A 57 -1.93 -5.07 13.50
C ASP A 57 -2.70 -4.50 12.29
N MET A 58 -2.62 -3.19 12.05
CA MET A 58 -3.12 -2.59 10.81
C MET A 58 -2.14 -2.87 9.68
N SER A 59 -2.69 -3.23 8.53
CA SER A 59 -1.95 -3.49 7.30
C SER A 59 -2.49 -2.66 6.15
N LEU A 60 -1.57 -2.06 5.40
CA LEU A 60 -1.84 -1.39 4.15
C LEU A 60 -1.14 -2.15 3.02
N THR A 61 -1.93 -2.68 2.10
CA THR A 61 -1.47 -3.38 0.90
C THR A 61 -1.67 -2.50 -0.31
N GLY A 62 -0.62 -2.29 -1.10
CA GLY A 62 -0.68 -1.59 -2.38
C GLY A 62 -0.42 -2.52 -3.55
N TYR A 63 -1.15 -2.32 -4.64
CA TYR A 63 -1.12 -3.14 -5.85
C TYR A 63 -0.56 -2.34 -7.03
N VAL A 64 -0.09 -3.05 -8.06
CA VAL A 64 0.55 -2.47 -9.27
C VAL A 64 -0.34 -1.58 -10.11
N ASP A 65 -1.65 -1.73 -9.97
CA ASP A 65 -2.67 -0.95 -10.66
C ASP A 65 -3.03 0.35 -9.92
N GLY A 66 -2.48 0.56 -8.71
CA GLY A 66 -2.79 1.73 -7.90
C GLY A 66 -3.87 1.46 -6.85
N LEU A 67 -4.44 0.26 -6.78
CA LEU A 67 -5.35 -0.11 -5.69
C LEU A 67 -4.61 -0.15 -4.36
N LEU A 68 -5.28 0.31 -3.31
CA LEU A 68 -4.83 0.27 -1.93
C LEU A 68 -5.91 -0.42 -1.08
N LYS A 69 -5.49 -1.38 -0.25
CA LYS A 69 -6.34 -2.11 0.69
C LYS A 69 -5.82 -1.92 2.11
N LEU A 70 -6.65 -1.36 2.98
CA LEU A 70 -6.39 -1.17 4.39
C LEU A 70 -7.21 -2.20 5.17
N GLU A 71 -6.57 -3.00 6.01
CA GLU A 71 -7.23 -4.03 6.80
C GLU A 71 -6.58 -4.21 8.18
N HIS A 72 -7.33 -4.84 9.09
CA HIS A 72 -6.80 -5.31 10.36
C HIS A 72 -6.44 -6.79 10.22
N LEU A 73 -5.20 -7.17 10.56
CA LEU A 73 -4.71 -8.54 10.30
C LEU A 73 -5.31 -9.59 11.23
N THR A 74 -5.72 -9.19 12.43
CA THR A 74 -6.20 -10.08 13.50
C THR A 74 -7.68 -9.92 13.86
N ASP A 75 -8.30 -8.77 13.56
CA ASP A 75 -9.70 -8.49 13.84
C ASP A 75 -10.53 -8.52 12.54
N PHE A 76 -11.05 -9.69 12.22
CA PHE A 76 -11.86 -9.93 11.02
C PHE A 76 -13.27 -9.31 11.09
N SER A 77 -13.66 -8.72 12.23
CA SER A 77 -14.91 -7.95 12.30
C SER A 77 -14.79 -6.59 11.61
N ILE A 78 -13.56 -6.08 11.48
CA ILE A 78 -13.25 -4.84 10.78
C ILE A 78 -13.21 -5.13 9.27
N GLN A 79 -14.15 -4.54 8.54
CA GLN A 79 -14.20 -4.66 7.09
C GLN A 79 -13.01 -3.92 6.45
N PRO A 80 -12.33 -4.52 5.46
CA PRO A 80 -11.28 -3.82 4.71
C PRO A 80 -11.83 -2.59 4.00
N LEU A 81 -11.01 -1.56 3.99
CA LEU A 81 -11.24 -0.33 3.26
C LEU A 81 -10.37 -0.31 1.99
N TYR A 82 -10.89 0.28 0.92
CA TYR A 82 -10.21 0.35 -0.38
C TYR A 82 -10.18 1.77 -0.91
N CYS A 83 -9.04 2.21 -1.43
CA CYS A 83 -8.96 3.42 -2.24
C CYS A 83 -8.06 3.18 -3.46
N CYS A 84 -8.05 4.14 -4.38
CA CYS A 84 -7.13 4.14 -5.51
C CYS A 84 -6.19 5.34 -5.37
N ALA A 85 -4.90 5.11 -5.64
CA ALA A 85 -3.96 6.18 -5.94
C ALA A 85 -3.90 6.39 -7.45
N ASP A 86 -4.19 7.61 -7.92
CA ASP A 86 -4.15 7.95 -9.34
C ASP A 86 -2.70 8.09 -9.85
N THR A 87 -1.80 8.50 -8.95
CA THR A 87 -0.38 8.85 -9.24
C THR A 87 0.58 8.20 -8.24
N ALA A 88 1.84 8.06 -8.65
CA ALA A 88 2.89 7.53 -7.76
C ALA A 88 3.06 8.39 -6.49
N ASP A 89 2.91 9.71 -6.62
CA ASP A 89 3.00 10.66 -5.50
C ASP A 89 1.83 10.49 -4.52
N GLU A 90 0.62 10.22 -5.02
CA GLU A 90 -0.53 9.90 -4.16
C GLU A 90 -0.29 8.63 -3.37
N MET A 91 0.20 7.56 -4.03
CA MET A 91 0.50 6.31 -3.34
C MET A 91 1.58 6.48 -2.28
N HIS A 92 2.63 7.24 -2.61
CA HIS A 92 3.69 7.61 -1.67
C HIS A 92 3.11 8.33 -0.44
N CYS A 93 2.22 9.31 -0.67
CA CYS A 93 1.55 10.06 0.37
C CYS A 93 0.70 9.14 1.27
N PHE A 94 -0.07 8.22 0.69
CA PHE A 94 -0.86 7.25 1.45
C PHE A 94 0.02 6.35 2.33
N PHE A 95 1.13 5.84 1.81
CA PHE A 95 2.07 5.01 2.56
C PHE A 95 2.71 5.77 3.72
N GLU A 96 3.23 6.99 3.48
CA GLU A 96 3.81 7.81 4.54
C GLU A 96 2.79 8.13 5.64
N GLN A 97 1.58 8.57 5.26
CA GLN A 97 0.55 8.90 6.23
C GLN A 97 0.07 7.69 7.03
N PHE A 98 -0.01 6.52 6.40
CA PHE A 98 -0.34 5.28 7.09
C PHE A 98 0.70 4.94 8.16
N ILE A 99 1.99 4.96 7.79
CA ILE A 99 3.10 4.66 8.69
C ILE A 99 3.17 5.65 9.85
N GLN A 100 2.95 6.94 9.55
CA GLN A 100 2.97 8.01 10.55
C GLN A 100 1.68 8.12 11.38
N GLN A 101 0.65 7.35 11.05
CA GLN A 101 -0.68 7.42 11.67
C GLN A 101 -1.35 8.79 11.49
N THR A 102 -1.11 9.45 10.36
CA THR A 102 -1.64 10.78 10.02
C THR A 102 -2.67 10.74 8.89
N LEU A 103 -3.12 9.56 8.47
CA LEU A 103 -4.24 9.38 7.54
C LEU A 103 -5.43 10.21 8.01
N LYS A 104 -5.73 11.28 7.26
CA LYS A 104 -6.78 12.22 7.63
C LYS A 104 -8.15 11.58 7.40
N TYR A 105 -9.10 11.91 8.26
CA TYR A 105 -10.50 11.47 8.13
C TYR A 105 -11.13 11.84 6.77
N GLU A 106 -10.74 12.99 6.22
CA GLU A 106 -11.15 13.44 4.87
C GLU A 106 -10.60 12.57 3.75
N MET A 107 -9.49 11.86 3.99
CA MET A 107 -9.02 10.83 3.06
C MET A 107 -9.82 9.56 3.26
N LEU A 108 -10.17 9.17 4.49
CA LEU A 108 -11.02 7.98 4.73
C LEU A 108 -12.40 8.03 4.03
N THR A 109 -12.91 9.21 3.66
CA THR A 109 -14.16 9.31 2.88
C THR A 109 -13.98 8.91 1.40
N SER A 110 -12.76 8.96 0.87
CA SER A 110 -12.42 8.37 -0.44
C SER A 110 -12.13 6.88 -0.35
N TRP A 111 -12.02 6.33 0.87
CA TRP A 111 -11.92 4.90 1.09
C TRP A 111 -13.33 4.31 1.10
N SER A 112 -13.57 3.45 0.12
CA SER A 112 -14.80 2.69 0.00
C SER A 112 -14.72 1.41 0.83
N GLY A 113 -15.84 0.99 1.41
CA GLY A 113 -16.00 -0.40 1.81
C GLY A 113 -15.89 -1.31 0.58
N SER A 114 -15.69 -2.61 0.79
CA SER A 114 -15.44 -3.66 -0.21
C SER A 114 -16.35 -3.72 -1.45
N HIS A 115 -17.40 -2.88 -1.55
CA HIS A 115 -18.44 -2.91 -2.56
C HIS A 115 -18.46 -1.66 -3.49
N HIS A 116 -17.57 -0.67 -3.32
CA HIS A 116 -17.71 0.64 -3.99
C HIS A 116 -16.42 1.23 -4.62
N VAL A 117 -15.53 0.41 -5.18
CA VAL A 117 -14.46 0.94 -6.05
C VAL A 117 -15.06 1.29 -7.42
N LEU A 118 -15.55 2.53 -7.57
CA LEU A 118 -16.29 3.00 -8.75
C LEU A 118 -15.40 3.60 -9.86
N SER A 119 -14.12 3.78 -9.61
CA SER A 119 -13.14 4.35 -10.55
C SER A 119 -12.05 3.34 -10.86
N LEU A 120 -11.72 3.21 -12.16
CA LEU A 120 -10.61 2.37 -12.62
C LEU A 120 -9.30 2.76 -11.90
N PRO A 121 -8.45 1.78 -11.56
CA PRO A 121 -7.18 2.05 -10.88
C PRO A 121 -6.25 2.97 -11.69
N GLY A 122 -5.60 3.90 -10.98
CA GLY A 122 -4.35 4.59 -11.32
C GLY A 122 -4.09 5.00 -12.77
N LYS A 123 -4.17 6.31 -13.09
CA LYS A 123 -3.75 6.82 -14.42
C LYS A 123 -2.28 6.60 -14.72
N GLU A 124 -1.42 6.69 -13.70
CA GLU A 124 0.03 6.52 -13.82
C GLU A 124 0.52 5.13 -13.37
N PHE A 125 -0.39 4.32 -12.85
CA PHE A 125 -0.15 2.91 -12.56
C PHE A 125 -0.62 2.04 -13.74
N ARG A 126 -0.14 0.80 -13.78
CA ARG A 126 -0.35 -0.05 -14.96
C ARG A 126 -1.76 -0.63 -14.91
N ILE A 127 -2.54 -0.51 -15.99
CA ILE A 127 -3.79 -1.27 -16.13
C ILE A 127 -3.41 -2.75 -16.16
N TYR A 128 -3.91 -3.53 -15.22
CA TYR A 128 -3.69 -4.98 -15.18
C TYR A 128 -4.99 -5.73 -15.55
N PRO A 129 -4.91 -6.77 -16.41
CA PRO A 129 -3.73 -7.23 -17.13
C PRO A 129 -3.29 -6.22 -18.20
N ALA A 130 -1.98 -6.06 -18.38
CA ALA A 130 -1.45 -5.23 -19.45
C ALA A 130 -1.82 -5.86 -20.80
N ASN A 131 -2.47 -5.10 -21.68
CA ASN A 131 -2.77 -5.52 -23.06
C ASN A 131 -1.50 -5.77 -23.87
#